data_AF-A0AA42ZG07-F1
#
_entry.id   AF-A0AA42ZG07-F1
#
_cell.length_a   1.000
_cell.length_b   1.000
_cell.length_c   1.000
_cell.angle_alpha   90.00
_cell.angle_beta   90.00
_cell.angle_gamma   90.00
#
_symmetry.space_group_name_H-M   'P 1'
#
loop_
_entity.id
_entity.type
_entity.pdbx_description
1 polymer ?
#
loop_
_entity_poly.entity_id
_entity_poly.type
_entity_poly.pdbx_seq_one_letter_code
_entity_poly.pdbx_strand_id
1 'polypeptide(L)'
;MTRFVTISGLLLIATILSGCGKQMTVTRAKLIEDRSPVTSVSPASERSFSDGLSLYRADKLEAATAHFRRAVEMDAAHWQAHYFLGLIYRKQSDKTAAVAALHTALTCAPEESRERALIYLALGELWEQQGDLSRAELSYHTALNLHPGSSRAQSGLRRLEQLSQRIEK
;
A
#
# COMPACT_ATOMS: atom_id res chain seq x y z
N MET A 1 85.15 -27.14 -19.99
CA MET A 1 85.43 -25.69 -20.13
C MET A 1 84.25 -24.96 -19.51
N THR A 2 84.39 -24.47 -18.27
CA THR A 2 84.47 -23.01 -17.94
C THR A 2 83.25 -22.24 -18.49
N ARG A 3 82.36 -21.61 -17.71
CA ARG A 3 82.57 -20.66 -16.62
C ARG A 3 81.27 -20.36 -15.86
N PHE A 4 81.45 -19.98 -14.59
CA PHE A 4 80.51 -19.24 -13.75
C PHE A 4 80.13 -17.88 -14.37
N VAL A 5 78.87 -17.47 -14.21
CA VAL A 5 78.51 -16.08 -13.90
C VAL A 5 77.43 -16.12 -12.82
N THR A 6 77.81 -15.63 -11.64
CA THR A 6 76.94 -15.24 -10.53
C THR A 6 76.28 -13.89 -10.83
N ILE A 7 75.14 -13.60 -10.20
CA ILE A 7 74.92 -12.41 -9.34
C ILE A 7 73.43 -12.29 -8.98
N SER A 8 73.21 -12.05 -7.68
CA SER A 8 72.08 -11.43 -6.99
C SER A 8 70.66 -11.88 -7.37
N GLY A 9 69.91 -12.55 -6.50
CA GLY A 9 69.65 -12.12 -5.12
C GLY A 9 68.44 -11.19 -5.11
N LEU A 10 67.25 -11.72 -4.83
CA LEU A 10 66.27 -11.10 -3.92
C LEU A 10 65.07 -12.03 -3.68
N LEU A 11 64.84 -12.25 -2.38
CA LEU A 11 63.59 -12.50 -1.66
C LEU A 11 62.32 -12.96 -2.42
N LEU A 12 61.84 -14.13 -1.96
CA LEU A 12 60.48 -14.44 -1.56
C LEU A 12 59.47 -13.26 -1.57
N ILE A 13 58.29 -13.50 -2.14
CA ILE A 13 57.03 -13.65 -1.38
C ILE A 13 56.03 -14.44 -2.24
N ALA A 14 55.51 -15.51 -1.64
CA ALA A 14 54.46 -16.37 -2.18
C ALA A 14 53.13 -15.61 -2.27
N THR A 15 52.52 -15.59 -3.46
CA THR A 15 51.11 -15.24 -3.63
C THR A 15 50.32 -16.53 -3.81
N ILE A 16 49.68 -16.95 -2.73
CA ILE A 16 48.74 -18.07 -2.69
C ILE A 16 47.53 -17.68 -3.55
N LEU A 17 47.22 -18.53 -4.54
CA LEU A 17 45.94 -18.54 -5.22
C LEU A 17 44.82 -18.70 -4.19
N SER A 18 44.10 -17.63 -3.91
CA SER A 18 42.76 -17.74 -3.33
C SER A 18 41.75 -17.69 -4.46
N GLY A 19 41.19 -18.86 -4.76
CA GLY A 19 40.03 -19.01 -5.62
C GLY A 19 38.89 -18.13 -5.11
N CYS A 20 38.52 -17.13 -5.90
CA CYS A 20 37.36 -16.30 -5.64
C CYS A 20 36.11 -17.03 -6.17
N GLY A 21 35.66 -18.01 -5.38
CA GLY A 21 34.35 -18.62 -5.52
C GLY A 21 33.64 -18.47 -4.20
N LYS A 22 32.87 -17.39 -4.02
CA LYS A 22 31.75 -17.28 -3.07
C LYS A 22 31.07 -15.91 -3.19
N GLN A 23 29.78 -15.98 -3.53
CA GLN A 23 28.72 -15.22 -2.88
C GLN A 23 28.64 -13.72 -3.22
N MET A 24 27.86 -13.46 -4.27
CA MET A 24 26.61 -12.69 -4.19
C MET A 24 26.23 -12.28 -2.76
N THR A 25 26.82 -11.18 -2.29
CA THR A 25 26.24 -10.32 -1.28
C THR A 25 26.42 -8.91 -1.81
N VAL A 26 25.42 -8.43 -2.55
CA VAL A 26 25.21 -6.99 -2.64
C VAL A 26 25.06 -6.55 -1.20
N THR A 27 26.09 -5.89 -0.67
CA THR A 27 26.12 -5.31 0.67
C THR A 27 25.01 -4.28 0.77
N ARG A 28 23.78 -4.75 1.03
CA ARG A 28 22.64 -3.94 1.45
C ARG A 28 22.81 -3.57 2.93
N ALA A 29 23.98 -3.06 3.29
CA ALA A 29 24.32 -2.66 4.65
C ALA A 29 24.44 -1.13 4.80
N LYS A 30 23.91 -0.35 3.85
CA LYS A 30 23.88 1.12 3.94
C LYS A 30 22.60 1.75 3.37
N LEU A 31 21.46 1.10 3.55
CA LEU A 31 20.16 1.69 3.22
C LEU A 31 19.05 1.22 4.18
N ILE A 32 19.37 1.07 5.46
CA ILE A 32 18.38 1.22 6.52
C ILE A 32 18.41 2.70 6.84
N GLU A 33 17.89 3.49 5.90
CA GLU A 33 17.42 4.81 6.22
C GLU A 33 16.35 4.62 7.29
N ASP A 34 16.53 5.34 8.39
CA ASP A 34 15.63 5.45 9.52
C ASP A 34 14.18 5.62 9.04
N ARG A 35 13.49 4.51 8.78
CA ARG A 35 12.03 4.47 8.67
C ARG A 35 11.48 4.43 10.08
N SER A 36 11.71 5.49 10.83
CA SER A 36 10.70 6.00 11.73
C SER A 36 9.37 5.99 10.97
N PRO A 37 8.26 5.44 11.52
CA PRO A 37 6.99 5.43 10.80
C PRO A 37 6.64 6.88 10.46
N VAL A 38 6.64 7.21 9.16
CA VAL A 38 6.28 8.53 8.64
C VAL A 38 4.81 8.76 9.02
N THR A 39 4.61 9.29 10.21
CA THR A 39 3.31 9.63 10.78
C THR A 39 3.39 11.03 11.41
N SER A 40 4.23 11.90 10.84
CA SER A 40 4.05 13.34 11.03
C SER A 40 2.97 13.82 10.07
N VAL A 41 1.74 13.35 10.28
CA VAL A 41 0.60 13.92 9.57
C VAL A 41 0.49 15.37 10.00
N SER A 42 0.38 16.29 9.04
CA SER A 42 0.39 17.73 9.33
C SER A 42 -0.76 18.07 10.29
N PRO A 43 -0.54 18.74 11.45
CA PRO A 43 -1.62 19.08 12.37
C PRO A 43 -2.75 19.89 11.73
N ALA A 44 -2.45 20.66 10.68
CA ALA A 44 -3.45 21.38 9.90
C ALA A 44 -4.29 20.44 9.00
N SER A 45 -3.66 19.41 8.43
CA SER A 45 -4.37 18.33 7.72
C SER A 45 -5.34 17.63 8.67
N GLU A 46 -4.92 17.38 9.91
CA GLU A 46 -5.72 16.57 10.86
C GLU A 46 -6.95 17.33 11.33
N ARG A 47 -6.80 18.65 11.52
CA ARG A 47 -7.92 19.53 11.79
C ARG A 47 -8.94 19.50 10.65
N SER A 48 -8.46 19.69 9.41
CA SER A 48 -9.33 19.67 8.23
C SER A 48 -10.03 18.32 8.06
N PHE A 49 -9.31 17.23 8.31
CA PHE A 49 -9.85 15.88 8.29
C PHE A 49 -10.93 15.67 9.36
N SER A 50 -10.69 16.12 10.60
CA SER A 50 -11.65 16.02 11.70
C SER A 50 -12.95 16.77 11.41
N ASP A 51 -12.85 17.99 10.87
CA ASP A 51 -14.02 18.78 10.43
C ASP A 51 -14.79 18.07 9.30
N GLY A 52 -14.06 17.53 8.32
CA GLY A 52 -14.63 16.72 7.24
C GLY A 52 -15.36 15.49 7.75
N LEU A 53 -14.81 14.81 8.76
CA LEU A 53 -15.42 13.63 9.38
C LEU A 53 -16.72 13.98 10.12
N SER A 54 -16.75 15.11 10.82
CA SER A 54 -17.96 15.64 11.46
C SER A 54 -19.07 15.89 10.44
N LEU A 55 -18.74 16.55 9.33
CA LEU A 55 -19.68 16.85 8.25
C LEU A 55 -20.15 15.58 7.51
N TYR A 56 -19.25 14.63 7.28
CA TYR A 56 -19.60 13.33 6.67
C TYR A 56 -20.60 12.56 7.53
N ARG A 57 -20.43 12.55 8.85
CA ARG A 57 -21.37 11.93 9.80
C ARG A 57 -22.72 12.64 9.83
N ALA A 58 -22.75 13.93 9.52
CA ALA A 58 -23.97 14.72 9.35
C ALA A 58 -24.57 14.63 7.94
N ASP A 59 -24.05 13.75 7.07
CA ASP A 59 -24.45 13.55 5.67
C ASP A 59 -24.35 14.82 4.79
N LYS A 60 -23.56 15.81 5.22
CA LYS A 60 -23.26 17.04 4.45
C LYS A 60 -22.10 16.77 3.49
N LEU A 61 -22.36 15.97 2.46
CA LEU A 61 -21.32 15.38 1.62
C LEU A 61 -20.47 16.43 0.87
N GLU A 62 -21.06 17.48 0.31
CA GLU A 62 -20.31 18.51 -0.42
C GLU A 62 -19.33 19.26 0.51
N ALA A 63 -19.80 19.62 1.72
CA ALA A 63 -18.98 20.28 2.72
C ALA A 63 -17.87 19.35 3.23
N ALA A 64 -18.18 18.07 3.47
CA ALA A 64 -17.20 17.07 3.85
C ALA A 64 -16.12 16.90 2.78
N THR A 65 -16.50 16.83 1.50
CA THR A 65 -15.55 16.77 0.37
C THR A 65 -14.59 17.97 0.37
N ALA A 66 -15.08 19.18 0.61
CA ALA A 66 -14.22 20.37 0.67
C ALA A 66 -13.16 20.26 1.77
N HIS A 67 -13.56 19.80 2.96
CA HIS A 67 -12.64 19.61 4.08
C HIS A 67 -11.64 18.46 3.85
N PHE A 68 -12.06 17.34 3.27
CA PHE A 68 -11.13 16.26 2.92
C PHE A 68 -10.17 16.66 1.80
N ARG A 69 -10.62 17.44 0.80
CA ARG A 69 -9.74 18.04 -0.21
C ARG A 69 -8.71 18.95 0.44
N ARG A 70 -9.13 19.78 1.40
CA ARG A 70 -8.21 20.63 2.14
C ARG A 70 -7.18 19.83 2.95
N ALA A 71 -7.59 18.72 3.56
CA ALA A 71 -6.68 17.82 4.26
C ALA A 71 -5.60 17.26 3.30
N VAL A 72 -5.98 16.80 2.11
CA VAL A 72 -5.00 16.27 1.12
C VAL A 72 -4.16 17.35 0.44
N GLU A 73 -4.64 18.59 0.36
CA GLU A 73 -3.81 19.73 -0.07
C GLU A 73 -2.72 20.06 0.95
N MET A 74 -3.01 19.90 2.24
CA MET A 74 -2.06 20.13 3.33
C MET A 74 -1.11 18.95 3.54
N ASP A 75 -1.58 17.74 3.28
CA ASP A 75 -0.81 16.51 3.32
C ASP A 75 -1.30 15.53 2.26
N ALA A 76 -0.58 15.48 1.14
CA ALA A 76 -0.93 14.61 0.02
C ALA A 76 -0.95 13.11 0.39
N ALA A 77 -0.25 12.72 1.47
CA ALA A 77 -0.18 11.34 1.94
C ALA A 77 -1.24 11.01 3.01
N HIS A 78 -2.20 11.91 3.29
CA HIS A 78 -3.27 11.64 4.26
C HIS A 78 -4.24 10.58 3.71
N TRP A 79 -3.96 9.31 3.98
CA TRP A 79 -4.70 8.18 3.42
C TRP A 79 -6.17 8.14 3.87
N GLN A 80 -6.49 8.57 5.09
CA GLN A 80 -7.87 8.62 5.58
C GLN A 80 -8.72 9.60 4.75
N ALA A 81 -8.19 10.78 4.44
CA ALA A 81 -8.89 11.79 3.66
C ALA A 81 -9.17 11.28 2.23
N HIS A 82 -8.20 10.63 1.59
CA HIS A 82 -8.41 9.94 0.31
C HIS A 82 -9.46 8.83 0.42
N TYR A 83 -9.44 8.04 1.49
CA TYR A 83 -10.44 7.00 1.74
C TYR A 83 -11.86 7.58 1.82
N PHE A 84 -12.07 8.63 2.61
CA PHE A 84 -13.39 9.26 2.74
C PHE A 84 -13.84 9.97 1.45
N LEU A 85 -12.92 10.58 0.69
CA LEU A 85 -13.23 11.08 -0.66
C LEU A 85 -13.73 9.94 -1.56
N GLY A 86 -13.08 8.78 -1.53
CA GLY A 86 -13.52 7.59 -2.26
C GLY A 86 -14.92 7.13 -1.86
N LEU A 87 -15.24 7.13 -0.57
CA LEU A 87 -16.59 6.79 -0.08
C LEU A 87 -17.65 7.78 -0.54
N ILE A 88 -17.35 9.09 -0.54
CA ILE A 88 -18.27 10.14 -0.99
C ILE A 88 -18.51 10.01 -2.49
N TYR A 89 -17.45 9.88 -3.31
CA TYR A 89 -17.60 9.71 -4.76
C TYR A 89 -18.41 8.46 -5.10
N ARG A 90 -18.24 7.37 -4.35
CA ARG A 90 -19.08 6.19 -4.50
C ARG A 90 -20.56 6.48 -4.20
N LYS A 91 -20.86 7.19 -3.11
CA LYS A 91 -22.24 7.61 -2.79
C LYS A 91 -22.84 8.48 -3.89
N GLN A 92 -22.03 9.31 -4.54
CA GLN A 92 -22.41 10.15 -5.67
C GLN A 92 -22.47 9.39 -7.01
N SER A 93 -22.24 8.07 -7.02
CA SER A 93 -22.15 7.23 -8.22
C SER A 93 -21.01 7.61 -9.19
N ASP A 94 -20.07 8.47 -8.77
CA ASP A 94 -18.84 8.74 -9.51
C ASP A 94 -17.82 7.63 -9.24
N LYS A 95 -18.01 6.53 -9.97
CA LYS A 95 -17.22 5.30 -9.83
C LYS A 95 -15.75 5.54 -10.17
N THR A 96 -15.47 6.37 -11.16
CA THR A 96 -14.11 6.65 -11.63
C THR A 96 -13.33 7.41 -10.55
N ALA A 97 -13.91 8.49 -10.01
CA ALA A 97 -13.28 9.24 -8.93
C ALA A 97 -13.16 8.40 -7.65
N ALA A 98 -14.15 7.55 -7.35
CA ALA A 98 -14.10 6.65 -6.20
C ALA A 98 -12.93 5.66 -6.28
N VAL A 99 -12.76 4.98 -7.42
CA VAL A 99 -11.64 4.05 -7.65
C VAL A 99 -10.30 4.78 -7.51
N ALA A 100 -10.16 5.95 -8.14
CA ALA A 100 -8.93 6.74 -8.08
C ALA A 100 -8.56 7.12 -6.65
N ALA A 101 -9.51 7.68 -5.89
CA ALA A 101 -9.26 8.10 -4.51
C ALA A 101 -8.94 6.91 -3.57
N LEU A 102 -9.63 5.78 -3.73
CA LEU A 102 -9.34 4.57 -2.94
C LEU A 102 -7.98 3.96 -3.28
N HIS A 103 -7.54 4.02 -4.55
CA HIS A 103 -6.18 3.61 -4.91
C HIS A 103 -5.12 4.53 -4.31
N THR A 104 -5.32 5.85 -4.35
CA THR A 104 -4.41 6.79 -3.68
C THR A 104 -4.36 6.51 -2.19
N ALA A 105 -5.50 6.24 -1.54
CA ALA A 105 -5.53 5.84 -0.15
C ALA A 105 -4.70 4.58 0.12
N LEU A 106 -4.75 3.56 -0.75
CA LEU A 106 -3.90 2.35 -0.64
C LEU A 106 -2.41 2.66 -0.79
N THR A 107 -2.04 3.59 -1.67
CA THR A 107 -0.64 4.00 -1.88
C THR A 107 -0.07 4.73 -0.67
N CYS A 108 -0.91 5.50 0.02
CA CYS A 108 -0.49 6.30 1.17
C CYS A 108 -0.62 5.58 2.52
N ALA A 109 -1.49 4.57 2.61
CA ALA A 109 -1.69 3.83 3.84
C ALA A 109 -0.47 2.96 4.20
N PRO A 110 -0.17 2.74 5.48
CA PRO A 110 0.94 1.88 5.90
C PRO A 110 0.82 0.47 5.30
N GLU A 111 1.94 -0.05 4.80
CA GLU A 111 2.00 -1.38 4.19
C GLU A 111 1.59 -2.48 5.19
N GLU A 112 0.93 -3.53 4.70
CA GLU A 112 0.42 -4.66 5.51
C GLU A 112 -0.38 -4.31 6.78
N SER A 113 -0.98 -3.12 6.82
CA SER A 113 -1.71 -2.64 7.99
C SER A 113 -3.19 -3.02 7.97
N ARG A 114 -3.80 -3.06 9.16
CA ARG A 114 -5.23 -3.35 9.34
C ARG A 114 -6.08 -2.27 8.66
N GLU A 115 -5.57 -1.05 8.55
CA GLU A 115 -6.19 0.12 7.93
C GLU A 115 -6.47 -0.12 6.44
N ARG A 116 -5.53 -0.78 5.74
CA ARG A 116 -5.71 -1.16 4.32
C ARG A 116 -6.91 -2.10 4.12
N ALA A 117 -7.30 -2.88 5.13
CA ALA A 117 -8.49 -3.74 5.05
C ALA A 117 -9.77 -2.93 4.80
N LEU A 118 -9.89 -1.73 5.38
CA LEU A 118 -11.04 -0.83 5.16
C LEU A 118 -11.10 -0.33 3.71
N ILE A 119 -9.94 -0.09 3.10
CA ILE A 119 -9.83 0.41 1.74
C ILE A 119 -10.14 -0.70 0.74
N TYR A 120 -9.58 -1.91 0.94
CA TYR A 120 -9.93 -3.08 0.14
C TYR A 120 -11.41 -3.46 0.26
N LEU A 121 -12.01 -3.33 1.44
CA LEU A 121 -13.44 -3.51 1.60
C LEU A 121 -14.25 -2.52 0.75
N ALA A 122 -13.88 -1.23 0.75
CA ALA A 122 -14.55 -0.22 -0.05
C ALA A 122 -14.39 -0.47 -1.56
N LEU A 123 -13.21 -0.90 -2.01
CA LEU A 123 -12.98 -1.31 -3.40
C LEU A 123 -13.80 -2.55 -3.77
N GLY A 124 -13.87 -3.56 -2.90
CA GLY A 124 -14.68 -4.75 -3.13
C GLY A 124 -16.16 -4.42 -3.33
N GLU A 125 -16.72 -3.57 -2.46
CA GLU A 125 -18.09 -3.08 -2.59
C GLU A 125 -18.30 -2.27 -3.88
N LEU A 126 -17.30 -1.49 -4.31
CA LEU A 126 -17.35 -0.70 -5.54
C LEU A 126 -17.29 -1.58 -6.81
N TRP A 127 -16.46 -2.63 -6.81
CA TRP A 127 -16.40 -3.61 -7.90
C TRP A 127 -17.66 -4.47 -7.98
N GLU A 128 -18.23 -4.86 -6.82
CA GLU A 128 -19.52 -5.55 -6.74
C GLU A 128 -20.63 -4.69 -7.40
N GLN A 129 -20.68 -3.38 -7.09
CA GLN A 129 -21.62 -2.43 -7.72
C GLN A 129 -21.37 -2.22 -9.23
N GLN A 130 -20.22 -2.63 -9.74
CA GLN A 130 -19.88 -2.59 -11.16
C GLN A 130 -20.16 -3.92 -11.87
N GLY A 131 -20.54 -4.97 -11.12
CA GLY A 131 -20.68 -6.31 -11.64
C GLY A 131 -19.35 -7.02 -11.90
N ASP A 132 -18.22 -6.43 -11.51
CA ASP A 132 -16.92 -7.07 -11.60
C ASP A 132 -16.69 -7.95 -10.37
N LEU A 133 -17.35 -9.12 -10.39
CA LEU A 133 -17.37 -10.03 -9.24
C LEU A 133 -15.97 -10.58 -8.95
N SER A 134 -15.11 -10.74 -9.97
CA SER A 134 -13.74 -11.22 -9.80
C SER A 134 -12.86 -10.22 -9.03
N ARG A 135 -12.90 -8.93 -9.38
CA ARG A 135 -12.18 -7.90 -8.61
C ARG A 135 -12.78 -7.68 -7.23
N ALA A 136 -14.10 -7.83 -7.11
CA ALA A 136 -14.78 -7.76 -5.81
C ALA A 136 -14.31 -8.86 -4.86
N GLU A 137 -14.29 -10.11 -5.33
CA GLU A 137 -13.85 -11.29 -4.58
C GLU A 137 -12.40 -11.15 -4.11
N LEU A 138 -11.48 -10.78 -5.03
CA LEU A 138 -10.07 -10.55 -4.68
C LEU A 138 -9.93 -9.48 -3.59
N SER A 139 -10.69 -8.39 -3.69
CA SER A 139 -10.65 -7.29 -2.73
C SER A 139 -11.16 -7.74 -1.35
N TYR A 140 -12.25 -8.52 -1.30
CA TYR A 140 -12.79 -9.03 -0.04
C TYR A 140 -11.86 -10.04 0.63
N HIS A 141 -11.25 -10.96 -0.13
CA HIS A 141 -10.24 -11.87 0.42
C HIS A 141 -9.03 -11.10 0.97
N THR A 142 -8.55 -10.09 0.24
CA THR A 142 -7.43 -9.26 0.71
C THR A 142 -7.79 -8.51 2.00
N ALA A 143 -9.01 -7.97 2.10
CA ALA A 143 -9.50 -7.35 3.33
C ALA A 143 -9.55 -8.34 4.51
N LEU A 144 -9.94 -9.60 4.28
CA LEU A 144 -9.96 -10.64 5.32
C LEU A 144 -8.57 -11.11 5.73
N ASN A 145 -7.61 -11.15 4.81
CA ASN A 145 -6.22 -11.47 5.14
C ASN A 145 -5.61 -10.43 6.08
N LEU A 146 -5.91 -9.14 5.87
CA LEU A 146 -5.46 -8.04 6.71
C LEU A 146 -6.27 -7.89 8.00
N HIS A 147 -7.56 -8.24 7.97
CA HIS A 147 -8.45 -8.18 9.11
C HIS A 147 -9.47 -9.34 9.09
N PRO A 148 -9.11 -10.51 9.65
CA PRO A 148 -9.96 -11.71 9.61
C PRO A 148 -11.36 -11.53 10.22
N GLY A 149 -11.50 -10.60 11.17
CA GLY A 149 -12.77 -10.26 11.82
C GLY A 149 -13.70 -9.34 11.02
N SER A 150 -13.40 -9.05 9.74
CA SER A 150 -14.23 -8.15 8.92
C SER A 150 -15.56 -8.82 8.50
N SER A 151 -16.61 -8.65 9.31
CA SER A 151 -17.96 -9.15 9.03
C SER A 151 -18.54 -8.63 7.71
N ARG A 152 -18.18 -7.39 7.32
CA ARG A 152 -18.58 -6.79 6.04
C ARG A 152 -17.94 -7.52 4.86
N ALA A 153 -16.65 -7.85 4.92
CA ALA A 153 -15.98 -8.58 3.84
C ALA A 153 -16.50 -10.02 3.72
N GLN A 154 -16.72 -10.72 4.84
CA GLN A 154 -17.36 -12.04 4.84
C GLN A 154 -18.77 -12.00 4.22
N SER A 155 -19.54 -10.95 4.51
CA SER A 155 -20.87 -10.77 3.94
C SER A 155 -20.81 -10.42 2.45
N GLY A 156 -19.76 -9.73 2.00
CA GLY A 156 -19.45 -9.50 0.59
C GLY A 156 -19.25 -10.81 -0.17
N LEU A 157 -18.33 -11.67 0.29
CA LEU A 157 -18.06 -12.97 -0.35
C LEU A 157 -19.32 -13.85 -0.43
N ARG A 158 -20.10 -13.95 0.66
CA ARG A 158 -21.36 -14.70 0.65
C ARG A 158 -22.36 -14.21 -0.38
N ARG A 159 -22.44 -12.88 -0.63
CA ARG A 159 -23.29 -12.34 -1.70
C ARG A 159 -22.75 -12.73 -3.07
N LEU A 160 -21.44 -12.69 -3.29
CA LEU A 160 -20.84 -13.09 -4.57
C LEU A 160 -21.09 -14.57 -4.87
N GLU A 161 -20.95 -15.46 -3.88
CA GLU A 161 -21.25 -16.89 -4.01
C GLU A 161 -22.72 -17.15 -4.39
N GLN A 162 -23.65 -16.39 -3.79
CA GLN A 162 -25.07 -16.50 -4.14
C GLN A 162 -25.35 -16.02 -5.57
N LEU A 163 -24.60 -15.03 -6.05
CA LEU A 163 -24.74 -14.52 -7.41
C LEU A 163 -24.18 -15.50 -8.45
N SER A 164 -23.02 -16.13 -8.20
CA SER A 164 -22.45 -17.12 -9.12
C SER A 164 -23.39 -18.32 -9.29
N GLN A 165 -23.95 -18.83 -8.20
CA GLN A 165 -24.93 -19.93 -8.22
C GLN A 165 -26.22 -19.61 -8.97
N ARG A 166 -26.58 -18.33 -9.13
CA ARG A 166 -27.74 -17.90 -9.92
C ARG A 166 -27.45 -17.82 -11.41
N ILE A 167 -26.19 -17.53 -11.78
CA ILE A 167 -25.77 -17.43 -13.18
C ILE A 167 -25.58 -18.83 -13.79
N GLU A 168 -25.21 -19.82 -12.99
CA GLU A 168 -24.98 -21.20 -13.42
C GLU A 168 -26.27 -22.04 -13.59
N LYS A 169 -27.45 -21.51 -13.21
CA LYS A 169 -28.76 -22.16 -13.33
C LYS A 169 -29.58 -21.60 -14.46
#